data_AF-A0A6L8K6X7-F1
#
_entry.id   AF-A0A6L8K6X7-F1
#
_cell.length_a   1.000
_cell.length_b   1.000
_cell.length_c   1.000
_cell.angle_alpha   90.00
_cell.angle_beta   90.00
_cell.angle_gamma   90.00
#
_symmetry.space_group_name_H-M   'P 1'
#
loop_
_entity.id
_entity.type
_entity.pdbx_description
1 polymer ?
#
loop_
_entity_poly.entity_id
_entity_poly.type
_entity_poly.pdbx_seq_one_letter_code
_entity_poly.pdbx_strand_id
1 'polypeptide(L)'
;MKIKNLLSSRLVLLVLAGLLGACTTTPAKVDHRFSFDFNPRIEVLDYQYGSHGDHAESWELATGHISQGTGINGRIFVPEYLYVKWKVLPNGPVHEDRVDLKSRLPADITNQHVYFFIEGAQLNVYLISPESANPPFHATSEEIRSWLTSGHADDYVHGKYGNKKITKIYPIN
;
A
#
# COMPACT_ATOMS: atom_id res chain seq x y z
N MET A 1 52.59 44.68 16.88
CA MET A 1 52.96 43.25 16.72
C MET A 1 51.67 42.47 16.44
N LYS A 2 51.54 41.89 15.24
CA LYS A 2 50.45 40.98 14.82
C LYS A 2 50.43 39.74 15.73
N ILE A 3 49.27 39.11 15.94
CA ILE A 3 49.03 37.65 15.81
C ILE A 3 47.55 37.31 16.10
N LYS A 4 46.81 36.98 15.03
CA LYS A 4 45.88 35.86 14.84
C LYS A 4 44.70 35.65 15.82
N ASN A 5 43.52 36.17 15.47
CA ASN A 5 42.23 35.56 15.81
C ASN A 5 41.56 34.95 14.56
N LEU A 6 42.33 34.23 13.75
CA LEU A 6 41.85 33.46 12.58
C LEU A 6 41.35 32.05 12.96
N LEU A 7 41.24 31.75 14.26
CA LEU A 7 40.94 30.41 14.78
C LEU A 7 39.46 30.18 15.10
N SER A 8 38.64 31.23 15.28
CA SER A 8 37.22 31.06 15.62
C SER A 8 36.33 30.71 14.41
N SER A 9 36.70 31.17 13.20
CA SER A 9 35.88 30.99 11.99
C SER A 9 35.97 29.56 11.42
N ARG A 10 37.07 28.85 11.64
CA ARG A 10 37.23 27.47 11.11
C ARG A 10 36.61 26.40 12.02
N LEU A 11 36.46 26.65 13.32
CA LEU A 11 35.90 25.67 14.25
C LEU A 11 34.36 25.57 14.13
N VAL A 12 33.68 26.68 13.83
CA VAL A 12 32.22 26.70 13.65
C VAL A 12 31.79 25.97 12.38
N LEU A 13 32.60 26.01 11.31
CA LEU A 13 32.31 25.28 10.07
C LEU A 13 32.46 23.75 10.20
N LEU A 14 33.29 23.27 11.13
CA LEU A 14 33.50 21.83 11.32
C LEU A 14 32.41 21.17 12.18
N VAL A 15 31.79 21.91 13.11
CA VAL A 15 30.68 21.40 13.93
C VAL A 15 29.36 21.37 13.13
N LEU A 16 29.18 22.26 12.15
CA LEU A 16 28.00 22.25 11.28
C LEU A 16 28.03 21.14 10.19
N ALA A 17 29.22 20.61 9.88
CA ALA A 17 29.39 19.56 8.88
C ALA A 17 29.09 18.13 9.39
N GLY A 18 28.99 17.93 10.71
CA GLY A 18 28.83 16.60 11.33
C GLY A 18 27.39 16.09 11.45
N LEU A 19 26.38 16.91 11.16
CA LEU A 19 24.96 16.56 11.39
C LEU A 19 24.22 16.06 10.13
N LEU A 20 24.89 15.95 8.99
CA LEU A 20 24.28 15.49 7.73
C LEU A 20 24.50 13.99 7.46
N GLY A 21 24.61 13.19 8.52
CA GLY A 21 24.45 11.74 8.43
C GLY A 21 22.98 11.39 8.21
N ALA A 22 22.43 11.71 7.03
CA ALA A 22 21.16 11.13 6.60
C ALA A 22 21.40 9.64 6.46
N CYS A 23 20.93 8.85 7.43
CA CYS A 23 20.85 7.40 7.31
C CYS A 23 19.89 7.13 6.14
N THR A 24 20.41 7.01 4.93
CA THR A 24 19.68 6.42 3.81
C THR A 24 19.54 4.93 4.16
N THR A 25 18.48 4.60 4.88
CA THR A 25 18.04 3.21 5.00
C THR A 25 17.42 2.87 3.65
N THR A 26 18.16 2.14 2.81
CA THR A 26 17.59 1.56 1.60
C THR A 26 16.33 0.79 1.99
N PRO A 27 15.16 1.05 1.36
CA PRO A 27 13.95 0.32 1.70
C PRO A 27 14.18 -1.19 1.52
N ALA A 28 13.72 -1.98 2.49
CA ALA A 28 13.92 -3.42 2.46
C ALA A 28 13.18 -4.04 1.27
N LYS A 29 13.76 -5.08 0.66
CA LYS A 29 13.07 -5.94 -0.30
C LYS A 29 12.83 -7.30 0.29
N VAL A 30 11.60 -7.77 0.22
CA VAL A 30 11.20 -9.12 0.64
C VAL A 30 10.28 -9.72 -0.41
N ASP A 31 10.22 -11.05 -0.46
CA ASP A 31 9.27 -11.73 -1.32
C ASP A 31 7.86 -11.50 -0.79
N HIS A 32 7.03 -10.75 -1.51
CA HIS A 32 5.62 -10.55 -1.16
C HIS A 32 4.80 -10.20 -2.41
N ARG A 33 3.49 -10.02 -2.24
CA ARG A 33 2.56 -9.66 -3.31
C ARG A 33 1.83 -8.37 -3.00
N PHE A 34 1.53 -7.60 -4.04
CA PHE A 34 0.60 -6.48 -4.03
C PHE A 34 -0.41 -6.64 -5.17
N SER A 35 -1.70 -6.40 -4.93
CA SER A 35 -2.70 -6.37 -6.01
C SER A 35 -4.01 -5.68 -5.62
N PHE A 36 -4.81 -5.35 -6.64
CA PHE A 36 -6.23 -5.04 -6.53
C PHE A 36 -6.95 -5.56 -7.78
N ASP A 37 -8.27 -5.76 -7.69
CA ASP A 37 -9.06 -6.30 -8.81
C ASP A 37 -10.04 -5.25 -9.33
N PHE A 38 -10.52 -5.48 -10.55
CA PHE A 38 -11.60 -4.72 -11.15
C PHE A 38 -12.85 -4.70 -10.27
N ASN A 39 -13.41 -3.51 -10.10
CA ASN A 39 -14.69 -3.28 -9.45
C ASN A 39 -15.58 -2.44 -10.37
N PRO A 40 -16.74 -2.94 -10.85
CA PRO A 40 -17.57 -2.24 -11.83
C PRO A 40 -18.21 -0.94 -11.30
N ARG A 41 -18.13 -0.69 -9.98
CA ARG A 41 -18.63 0.54 -9.35
C ARG A 41 -17.54 1.57 -9.09
N ILE A 42 -16.28 1.26 -9.38
CA ILE A 42 -15.13 2.10 -9.05
C ILE A 42 -14.24 2.24 -10.28
N GLU A 43 -13.79 3.46 -10.54
CA GLU A 43 -12.74 3.75 -11.50
C GLU A 43 -11.50 4.21 -10.73
N VAL A 44 -10.42 3.42 -10.79
CA VAL A 44 -9.12 3.83 -10.25
C VAL A 44 -8.50 4.84 -11.21
N LEU A 45 -8.10 5.99 -10.67
CA LEU A 45 -7.56 7.13 -11.41
C LEU A 45 -6.07 7.33 -11.22
N ASP A 46 -5.51 6.82 -10.11
CA ASP A 46 -4.09 6.83 -9.79
C ASP A 46 -3.84 5.86 -8.61
N TYR A 47 -2.65 5.28 -8.53
CA TYR A 47 -2.22 4.52 -7.37
C TYR A 47 -0.69 4.49 -7.26
N GLN A 48 -0.21 4.34 -6.03
CA GLN A 48 1.21 4.16 -5.75
C GLN A 48 1.42 3.31 -4.49
N TYR A 49 2.22 2.25 -4.64
CA TYR A 49 2.59 1.31 -3.60
C TYR A 49 4.01 1.61 -3.09
N GLY A 50 4.10 2.61 -2.22
CA GLY A 50 5.37 3.16 -1.74
C GLY A 50 6.16 3.91 -2.82
N SER A 51 7.26 4.53 -2.42
CA SER A 51 8.10 5.34 -3.34
C SER A 51 8.87 4.51 -4.36
N HIS A 52 9.04 3.21 -4.12
CA HIS A 52 9.86 2.32 -4.94
C HIS A 52 9.09 1.09 -5.47
N GLY A 53 7.78 0.99 -5.22
CA GLY A 53 6.96 -0.13 -5.67
C GLY A 53 6.13 0.18 -6.92
N ASP A 54 5.04 -0.59 -7.08
CA ASP A 54 4.12 -0.46 -8.20
C ASP A 54 3.43 0.90 -8.21
N HIS A 55 3.16 1.44 -9.38
CA HIS A 55 2.41 2.68 -9.54
C HIS A 55 1.80 2.76 -10.94
N ALA A 56 0.79 3.61 -11.08
CA ALA A 56 0.29 3.97 -12.40
C ALA A 56 1.42 4.59 -13.24
N GLU A 57 1.60 4.11 -14.46
CA GLU A 57 2.64 4.59 -15.36
C GLU A 57 2.34 6.02 -15.85
N SER A 58 3.39 6.78 -16.18
CA SER A 58 3.22 8.18 -16.61
C SER A 58 2.30 8.34 -17.83
N TRP A 59 2.29 7.36 -18.75
CA TRP A 59 1.42 7.38 -19.93
C TRP A 59 -0.03 7.02 -19.59
N GLU A 60 -0.27 6.17 -18.59
CA GLU A 60 -1.63 5.85 -18.11
C GLU A 60 -2.24 7.11 -17.50
N LEU A 61 -1.48 7.81 -16.65
CA LEU A 61 -1.91 9.08 -16.05
C LEU A 61 -2.19 10.16 -17.10
N ALA A 62 -1.34 10.26 -18.13
CA ALA A 62 -1.50 11.25 -19.20
C ALA A 62 -2.75 11.00 -20.07
N THR A 63 -3.16 9.73 -20.19
CA THR A 63 -4.31 9.34 -21.03
C THR A 63 -5.60 9.12 -20.22
N GLY A 64 -5.51 9.02 -18.90
CA GLY A 64 -6.63 8.65 -18.03
C GLY A 64 -6.99 7.16 -18.12
N HIS A 65 -6.15 6.33 -18.75
CA HIS A 65 -6.38 4.89 -18.91
C HIS A 65 -5.54 4.09 -17.93
N ILE A 66 -5.89 4.16 -16.65
CA ILE A 66 -5.24 3.34 -15.63
C ILE A 66 -5.77 1.91 -15.71
N SER A 67 -4.91 0.91 -15.57
CA SER A 67 -5.38 -0.45 -15.39
C SER A 67 -6.32 -0.55 -14.19
N GLN A 68 -7.53 -1.09 -14.42
CA GLN A 68 -8.55 -1.25 -13.37
C GLN A 68 -8.32 -2.51 -12.52
N GLY A 69 -7.16 -3.15 -12.66
CA GLY A 69 -6.65 -4.21 -11.81
C GLY A 69 -5.14 -4.36 -12.02
N THR A 70 -4.38 -4.59 -10.94
CA THR A 70 -2.94 -4.85 -11.02
C THR A 70 -2.56 -6.01 -10.12
N GLY A 71 -1.40 -6.61 -10.37
CA GLY A 71 -0.81 -7.58 -9.47
C GLY A 71 0.68 -7.74 -9.73
N ILE A 72 1.49 -7.44 -8.71
CA ILE A 72 2.93 -7.70 -8.72
C ILE A 72 3.31 -8.66 -7.60
N ASN A 73 4.28 -9.52 -7.86
CA ASN A 73 4.77 -10.51 -6.92
C ASN A 73 6.28 -10.75 -7.07
N GLY A 74 6.91 -11.17 -5.97
CA GLY A 74 8.34 -11.51 -5.93
C GLY A 74 9.09 -10.59 -4.97
N ARG A 75 10.40 -10.49 -5.17
CA ARG A 75 11.29 -9.71 -4.30
C ARG A 75 11.17 -8.21 -4.56
N ILE A 76 10.11 -7.60 -4.05
CA ILE A 76 9.76 -6.19 -4.23
C ILE A 76 9.94 -5.39 -2.93
N PHE A 77 9.97 -4.06 -3.02
CA PHE A 77 10.19 -3.19 -1.87
C PHE A 77 9.02 -3.23 -0.88
N VAL A 78 9.32 -3.29 0.42
CA VAL A 78 8.31 -3.12 1.47
C VAL A 78 7.81 -1.68 1.41
N PRO A 79 6.49 -1.46 1.21
CA PRO A 79 5.94 -0.13 0.99
C PRO A 79 5.91 0.67 2.29
N GLU A 80 6.15 1.97 2.18
CA GLU A 80 5.94 2.89 3.29
C GLU A 80 4.53 3.48 3.34
N TYR A 81 3.84 3.52 2.20
CA TYR A 81 2.46 3.97 2.09
C TYR A 81 1.75 3.25 0.94
N LEU A 82 0.42 3.33 0.93
CA LEU A 82 -0.40 3.09 -0.23
C LEU A 82 -1.19 4.36 -0.52
N TYR A 83 -1.03 4.93 -1.71
CA TYR A 83 -1.87 6.01 -2.20
C TYR A 83 -2.80 5.45 -3.28
N VAL A 84 -4.07 5.84 -3.24
CA VAL A 84 -5.05 5.50 -4.27
C VAL A 84 -5.96 6.70 -4.49
N LYS A 85 -6.25 7.00 -5.74
CA LYS A 85 -7.27 7.96 -6.17
C LYS A 85 -8.30 7.24 -7.02
N TRP A 86 -9.57 7.47 -6.75
CA TRP A 86 -10.64 6.76 -7.44
C TRP A 86 -11.90 7.59 -7.57
N LYS A 87 -12.77 7.19 -8.49
CA LYS A 87 -14.10 7.74 -8.69
C LYS A 87 -15.14 6.66 -8.43
N VAL A 88 -16.21 7.03 -7.72
CA VAL A 88 -17.40 6.17 -7.61
C VAL A 88 -18.23 6.33 -8.87
N LEU A 89 -18.48 5.23 -9.59
CA LEU A 89 -19.23 5.22 -10.83
C LEU A 89 -20.75 5.14 -10.59
N PRO A 90 -21.57 5.63 -11.53
CA PRO A 90 -21.18 6.32 -12.77
C PRO A 90 -20.81 7.81 -12.59
N ASN A 91 -21.46 8.50 -11.65
CA ASN A 91 -21.38 9.96 -11.50
C ASN A 91 -21.06 10.41 -10.06
N GLY A 92 -20.48 9.51 -9.26
CA GLY A 92 -20.10 9.80 -7.90
C GLY A 92 -18.84 10.69 -7.81
N PRO A 93 -18.53 11.13 -6.58
CA PRO A 93 -17.36 11.97 -6.33
C PRO A 93 -16.04 11.22 -6.56
N VAL A 94 -14.99 12.01 -6.76
CA VAL A 94 -13.60 11.56 -6.73
C VAL A 94 -13.12 11.59 -5.28
N HIS A 95 -12.45 10.53 -4.88
CA HIS A 95 -11.80 10.38 -3.58
C HIS A 95 -10.32 10.10 -3.78
N GLU A 96 -9.53 10.44 -2.77
CA GLU A 96 -8.14 10.07 -2.68
C GLU A 96 -7.80 9.76 -1.23
N ASP A 97 -6.92 8.80 -1.03
CA ASP A 97 -6.45 8.43 0.29
C ASP A 97 -4.99 7.98 0.24
N ARG A 98 -4.27 8.23 1.34
CA ARG A 98 -2.88 7.84 1.53
C ARG A 98 -2.72 7.17 2.88
N VAL A 99 -2.62 5.85 2.84
CA VAL A 99 -2.48 4.99 4.01
C VAL A 99 -1.00 4.88 4.38
N ASP A 100 -0.65 5.25 5.62
CA ASP A 100 0.68 4.97 6.17
C ASP A 100 0.81 3.46 6.47
N LEU A 101 1.63 2.75 5.68
CA LEU A 101 1.82 1.31 5.84
C LEU A 101 2.94 0.98 6.82
N LYS A 102 3.87 1.90 7.10
CA LYS A 102 4.98 1.65 8.04
C LYS A 102 4.49 1.36 9.45
N SER A 103 3.45 2.07 9.89
CA SER A 103 2.86 1.90 11.23
C SER A 103 1.83 0.77 11.30
N ARG A 104 1.43 0.19 10.15
CA ARG A 104 0.29 -0.74 10.05
C ARG A 104 0.69 -2.15 9.65
N LEU A 105 1.76 -2.29 8.89
CA LEU A 105 2.29 -3.60 8.51
C LEU A 105 3.16 -4.18 9.64
N PRO A 106 3.18 -5.51 9.81
CA PRO A 106 4.17 -6.15 10.65
C PRO A 106 5.57 -5.89 10.08
N ALA A 107 6.58 -6.00 10.94
CA ALA A 107 7.98 -5.77 10.57
C ALA A 107 8.47 -6.69 9.43
N ASP A 108 7.87 -7.87 9.29
CA ASP A 108 8.13 -8.81 8.20
C ASP A 108 6.81 -9.21 7.51
N ILE A 109 6.74 -8.92 6.21
CA ILE A 109 5.62 -9.29 5.32
C ILE A 109 6.03 -10.37 4.31
N THR A 110 7.14 -11.07 4.54
CA THR A 110 7.61 -12.14 3.65
C THR A 110 6.51 -13.18 3.41
N ASN A 111 6.30 -13.51 2.13
CA ASN A 111 5.25 -14.37 1.57
C ASN A 111 3.81 -13.91 1.82
N GLN A 112 3.59 -12.69 2.30
CA GLN A 112 2.26 -12.12 2.51
C GLN A 112 1.79 -11.34 1.28
N HIS A 113 0.50 -11.02 1.26
CA HIS A 113 -0.12 -10.28 0.17
C HIS A 113 -0.82 -9.03 0.73
N VAL A 114 -0.34 -7.86 0.33
CA VAL A 114 -1.05 -6.59 0.54
C VAL A 114 -2.11 -6.44 -0.56
N TYR A 115 -3.38 -6.43 -0.18
CA TYR A 115 -4.50 -6.31 -1.09
C TYR A 115 -5.35 -5.11 -0.71
N PHE A 116 -5.78 -4.31 -1.68
CA PHE A 116 -6.76 -3.27 -1.42
C PHE A 116 -8.06 -3.51 -2.17
N PHE A 117 -9.16 -3.04 -1.58
CA PHE A 117 -10.49 -3.03 -2.16
C PHE A 117 -11.18 -1.70 -1.83
N ILE A 118 -11.95 -1.16 -2.77
CA ILE A 118 -12.64 0.11 -2.59
C ILE A 118 -14.14 -0.14 -2.46
N GLU A 119 -14.72 0.36 -1.38
CA GLU A 119 -16.15 0.32 -1.09
C GLU A 119 -16.69 1.75 -1.01
N GLY A 120 -17.24 2.24 -2.12
CA GLY A 120 -17.74 3.61 -2.23
C GLY A 120 -16.63 4.63 -1.95
N ALA A 121 -16.79 5.39 -0.86
CA ALA A 121 -15.83 6.41 -0.42
C ALA A 121 -14.70 5.87 0.48
N GLN A 122 -14.69 4.57 0.79
CA GLN A 122 -13.72 3.97 1.71
C GLN A 122 -12.72 3.09 0.97
N LEU A 123 -11.44 3.41 1.14
CA LEU A 123 -10.34 2.49 0.82
C LEU A 123 -10.21 1.46 1.95
N ASN A 124 -10.21 0.18 1.61
CA ASN A 124 -9.93 -0.90 2.55
C ASN A 124 -8.63 -1.59 2.14
N VAL A 125 -7.74 -1.81 3.09
CA VAL A 125 -6.46 -2.47 2.85
C VAL A 125 -6.33 -3.65 3.79
N TYR A 126 -5.88 -4.77 3.23
CA TYR A 126 -5.77 -6.06 3.88
C TYR A 126 -4.38 -6.62 3.72
N LEU A 127 -3.94 -7.36 4.72
CA LEU A 127 -2.77 -8.19 4.70
C LEU A 127 -3.20 -9.65 4.79
N ILE A 128 -2.93 -10.40 3.73
CA ILE A 128 -3.29 -11.82 3.61
C ILE A 128 -2.04 -12.66 3.90
N SER A 129 -2.12 -13.49 4.93
CA SER A 129 -1.05 -14.41 5.30
C SER A 129 -1.05 -15.63 4.39
N PRO A 130 0.13 -16.24 4.12
CA PRO A 130 0.19 -17.54 3.47
C PRO A 130 -0.42 -18.65 4.34
N GLU A 131 -0.49 -18.45 5.66
CA GLU A 131 -1.07 -19.38 6.62
C GLU A 131 -2.59 -19.50 6.45
N SER A 132 -3.09 -20.70 6.75
CA SER A 132 -4.53 -20.91 6.84
C SER A 132 -5.11 -20.29 8.12
N ALA A 133 -6.31 -19.74 8.03
CA ALA A 133 -7.11 -19.34 9.16
C ALA A 133 -7.41 -20.54 10.05
N ASN A 134 -7.43 -20.30 11.36
CA ASN A 134 -7.85 -21.25 12.37
C ASN A 134 -8.95 -20.59 13.23
N PRO A 135 -10.18 -21.12 13.27
CA PRO A 135 -10.64 -22.35 12.61
C PRO A 135 -10.64 -22.24 11.07
N PRO A 136 -10.66 -23.39 10.36
CA PRO A 136 -10.79 -23.40 8.91
C PRO A 136 -12.07 -22.68 8.48
N PHE A 137 -11.97 -21.96 7.37
CA PHE A 137 -13.06 -21.34 6.68
C PHE A 137 -13.98 -22.39 6.06
N HIS A 138 -15.25 -22.37 6.47
CA HIS A 138 -16.32 -23.20 5.95
C HIS A 138 -17.40 -22.31 5.35
N ALA A 139 -17.50 -22.28 4.03
CA ALA A 139 -18.61 -21.66 3.31
C ALA A 139 -18.97 -22.50 2.09
N THR A 140 -20.25 -22.50 1.74
CA THR A 140 -20.80 -23.08 0.53
C THR A 140 -20.40 -22.26 -0.69
N SER A 141 -20.46 -22.87 -1.88
CA SER A 141 -20.24 -22.15 -3.14
C SER A 141 -21.23 -21.01 -3.35
N GLU A 142 -22.44 -21.11 -2.80
CA GLU A 142 -23.46 -20.06 -2.87
C GLU A 142 -23.11 -18.86 -2.00
N GLU A 143 -22.66 -19.10 -0.77
CA GLU A 143 -22.17 -18.04 0.13
C GLU A 143 -20.97 -17.32 -0.48
N ILE A 144 -19.97 -18.07 -0.99
CA ILE A 144 -18.80 -17.48 -1.65
C ILE A 144 -19.23 -16.61 -2.84
N ARG A 145 -20.15 -17.09 -3.68
CA ARG A 145 -20.66 -16.32 -4.82
C ARG A 145 -21.40 -15.06 -4.36
N SER A 146 -22.19 -15.16 -3.29
CA SER A 146 -22.89 -14.01 -2.71
C SER A 146 -21.88 -12.93 -2.26
N TRP A 147 -20.84 -13.33 -1.55
CA TRP A 147 -19.83 -12.40 -1.05
C TRP A 147 -19.00 -11.73 -2.14
N LEU A 148 -18.58 -12.49 -3.15
CA LEU A 148 -17.83 -11.95 -4.30
C LEU A 148 -18.64 -10.92 -5.10
N THR A 149 -19.96 -10.90 -4.95
CA THR A 149 -20.86 -9.96 -5.67
C THR A 149 -21.48 -8.88 -4.76
N SER A 150 -21.30 -8.99 -3.43
CA SER A 150 -21.89 -8.10 -2.43
C SER A 150 -21.52 -6.62 -2.62
N GLY A 151 -20.27 -6.36 -3.03
CA GLY A 151 -19.71 -5.01 -3.02
C GLY A 151 -19.17 -4.53 -1.68
N HIS A 152 -19.30 -5.34 -0.63
CA HIS A 152 -18.68 -5.10 0.66
C HIS A 152 -17.25 -5.62 0.65
N ALA A 153 -16.32 -4.81 1.16
CA ALA A 153 -14.89 -5.13 1.06
C ALA A 153 -14.53 -6.40 1.84
N ASP A 154 -15.07 -6.57 3.03
CA ASP A 154 -14.79 -7.72 3.89
C ASP A 154 -15.31 -9.01 3.28
N ASP A 155 -16.57 -9.02 2.87
CA ASP A 155 -17.19 -10.16 2.17
C ASP A 155 -16.36 -10.55 0.93
N TYR A 156 -16.03 -9.58 0.07
CA TYR A 156 -15.26 -9.86 -1.13
C TYR A 156 -13.91 -10.51 -0.83
N VAL A 157 -13.16 -9.96 0.13
CA VAL A 157 -11.84 -10.48 0.51
C VAL A 157 -11.96 -11.85 1.17
N HIS A 158 -12.97 -12.07 2.02
CA HIS A 158 -13.24 -13.39 2.58
C HIS A 158 -13.63 -14.42 1.52
N GLY A 159 -14.48 -14.06 0.55
CA GLY A 159 -14.85 -14.93 -0.56
C GLY A 159 -13.67 -15.27 -1.46
N LYS A 160 -12.77 -14.32 -1.69
CA LYS A 160 -11.60 -14.49 -2.56
C LYS A 160 -10.48 -15.31 -1.92
N TYR A 161 -10.16 -15.04 -0.66
CA TYR A 161 -9.02 -15.65 0.03
C TYR A 161 -9.42 -16.80 0.97
N GLY A 162 -10.71 -16.98 1.24
CA GLY A 162 -11.31 -18.11 1.93
C GLY A 162 -10.57 -18.51 3.20
N ASN A 163 -9.89 -19.65 3.11
CA ASN A 163 -9.14 -20.27 4.20
C ASN A 163 -7.86 -19.53 4.62
N LYS A 164 -7.49 -18.38 4.05
CA LYS A 164 -6.30 -17.64 4.48
C LYS A 164 -6.59 -16.77 5.70
N LYS A 165 -5.58 -16.57 6.54
CA LYS A 165 -5.66 -15.56 7.60
C LYS A 165 -5.63 -14.16 6.96
N ILE A 166 -6.71 -13.41 7.14
CA ILE A 166 -6.92 -12.05 6.62
C ILE A 166 -6.83 -11.08 7.78
N THR A 167 -6.03 -10.03 7.64
CA THR A 167 -5.94 -8.94 8.62
C THR A 167 -6.28 -7.63 7.92
N LYS A 168 -7.36 -6.95 8.33
CA LYS A 168 -7.63 -5.58 7.86
C LYS A 168 -6.63 -4.63 8.51
N ILE A 169 -5.86 -3.91 7.68
CA ILE A 169 -4.86 -2.93 8.14
C ILE A 169 -5.36 -1.49 8.00
N TYR A 170 -6.38 -1.27 7.16
CA TYR A 170 -7.04 0.04 7.00
C TYR A 170 -8.50 -0.12 6.53
N PRO A 171 -9.45 0.67 7.06
CA PRO A 171 -9.32 1.50 8.27
C PRO A 171 -9.08 0.62 9.53
N ILE A 172 -8.55 1.21 10.61
CA ILE A 172 -8.48 0.52 11.92
C ILE A 172 -9.84 0.72 12.58
N ASN A 173 -10.46 -0.38 13.02
CA ASN A 173 -11.68 -0.35 13.84
C ASN A 173 -11.38 -0.02 15.29
#